data_AF-A0A1B9RUZ4-F1
#
_entry.id   AF-A0A1B9RUZ4-F1
#
_cell.length_a   1.000
_cell.length_b   1.000
_cell.length_c   1.000
_cell.angle_alpha   90.00
_cell.angle_beta   90.00
_cell.angle_gamma   90.00
#
_symmetry.space_group_name_H-M   'P 1'
#
loop_
_entity.id
_entity.type
_entity.pdbx_description
1 polymer ?
#
loop_
_entity_poly.entity_id
_entity_poly.type
_entity_poly.pdbx_seq_one_letter_code
_entity_poly.pdbx_strand_id
1 'polypeptide(L)' 'MNDDFRLKLIKIRNEKIAHRDELLEMKMRADGAKGVGDHIDIDGMIAHEQLAIDNLSDAIARLT' A
#
# COMPACT_ATOMS: atom_id res chain seq x y z
N MET A 1 -25.96 7.20 -4.52
CA MET A 1 -25.59 5.76 -4.52
C MET A 1 -24.14 5.54 -4.99
N ASN A 2 -23.66 6.29 -5.99
CA ASN A 2 -22.24 6.26 -6.42
C ASN A 2 -21.27 6.80 -5.35
N ASP A 3 -21.67 7.83 -4.59
CA ASP A 3 -20.82 8.43 -3.54
C ASP A 3 -20.45 7.47 -2.39
N ASP A 4 -21.36 6.60 -1.97
CA ASP A 4 -21.09 5.61 -0.91
C ASP A 4 -20.09 4.53 -1.39
N PHE A 5 -20.21 4.13 -2.66
CA PHE A 5 -19.27 3.20 -3.28
C PHE A 5 -17.89 3.84 -3.46
N ARG A 6 -17.84 5.08 -3.95
CA ARG A 6 -16.59 5.86 -4.07
C ARG A 6 -15.92 6.07 -2.71
N LEU A 7 -16.69 6.37 -1.66
CA LEU A 7 -16.19 6.53 -0.30
C LEU A 7 -15.57 5.22 0.24
N LYS A 8 -16.18 4.06 -0.05
CA LYS A 8 -15.62 2.75 0.30
C LYS A 8 -14.27 2.51 -0.39
N LEU A 9 -14.17 2.80 -1.69
CA LEU A 9 -12.89 2.66 -2.42
C LEU A 9 -11.80 3.58 -1.86
N ILE A 10 -12.14 4.82 -1.49
CA ILE A 10 -11.20 5.75 -0.85
C ILE A 10 -10.69 5.20 0.48
N LYS A 11 -11.57 4.61 1.30
CA LYS A 11 -11.17 3.99 2.58
C LYS A 11 -10.19 2.83 2.36
N ILE A 12 -10.51 1.92 1.44
CA ILE A 12 -9.64 0.79 1.10
C ILE A 12 -8.27 1.28 0.59
N ARG A 13 -8.26 2.30 -0.27
CA ARG A 13 -7.01 2.89 -0.76
C ARG A 13 -6.17 3.48 0.37
N ASN A 14 -6.81 4.16 1.33
CA ASN A 14 -6.09 4.73 2.47
C ASN A 14 -5.50 3.65 3.39
N GLU A 15 -6.19 2.53 3.59
CA GLU A 15 -5.66 1.36 4.31
C GLU A 15 -4.41 0.80 3.60
N LYS A 16 -4.47 0.70 2.26
CA LYS A 16 -3.32 0.28 1.44
C LYS A 16 -2.13 1.23 1.52
N ILE A 17 -2.38 2.54 1.57
CA ILE A 17 -1.33 3.54 1.80
C ILE A 17 -0.67 3.33 3.16
N ALA A 18 -1.47 3.14 4.22
CA ALA A 18 -0.95 2.91 5.57
C ALA A 18 -0.07 1.65 5.64
N HIS A 19 -0.52 0.54 5.06
CA HIS A 19 0.27 -0.71 5.01
C HIS A 19 1.59 -0.53 4.25
N ARG A 20 1.57 0.18 3.11
CA ARG A 20 2.80 0.49 2.35
C ARG A 20 3.76 1.34 3.19
N ASP A 21 3.25 2.31 3.94
CA ASP A 21 4.07 3.16 4.79
C ASP A 21 4.70 2.37 5.95
N GLU A 22 3.97 1.42 6.56
CA GLU A 22 4.51 0.47 7.53
C GLU A 22 5.64 -0.38 6.92
N LEU A 23 5.47 -0.87 5.70
CA LEU A 23 6.52 -1.63 4.99
C LEU A 23 7.75 -0.78 4.69
N LEU A 24 7.57 0.50 4.34
CA LEU A 24 8.68 1.44 4.17
C LEU A 24 9.43 1.68 5.48
N GLU A 25 8.73 1.83 6.60
CA GLU A 25 9.35 1.93 7.91
C GLU A 25 10.14 0.66 8.27
N MET A 26 9.58 -0.53 7.98
CA MET A 26 10.27 -1.80 8.17
C MET A 26 11.53 -1.88 7.32
N LYS A 27 11.48 -1.48 6.04
CA LYS A 27 12.64 -1.42 5.14
C LYS A 27 13.74 -0.51 5.70
N MET A 28 13.40 0.71 6.12
CA MET A 28 14.36 1.66 6.70
C MET A 28 15.01 1.13 7.98
N ARG A 29 14.24 0.43 8.82
CA ARG A 29 14.77 -0.22 10.04
C ARG A 29 15.66 -1.41 9.71
N ALA A 30 15.30 -2.22 8.71
CA ALA A 30 16.09 -3.37 8.25
C ALA A 30 17.43 -2.92 7.62
N ASP A 31 17.44 -1.87 6.81
CA ASP A 31 18.66 -1.30 6.24
C ASP A 31 19.64 -0.79 7.32
N GLY A 32 19.10 -0.31 8.46
CA GLY A 32 19.87 0.09 9.64
C GLY A 32 20.33 -1.08 10.52
N ALA A 33 19.57 -2.19 10.55
CA ALA A 33 19.85 -3.38 11.33
C ALA A 33 20.63 -4.40 10.50
N LYS A 34 21.95 -4.22 10.38
CA LYS A 34 22.85 -5.24 9.80
C LYS A 34 22.83 -6.51 10.67
N GLY A 35 21.89 -7.41 10.42
CA GLY A 35 21.72 -8.63 11.20
C GLY A 35 20.98 -9.70 10.42
N VAL A 36 21.64 -10.85 10.27
CA VAL A 36 21.17 -12.09 9.64
C VAL A 36 19.75 -12.44 10.10
N GLY A 37 18.78 -12.39 9.20
CA GLY A 37 17.39 -12.78 9.43
C GLY A 37 16.69 -13.01 8.09
N ASP A 38 15.72 -13.92 8.09
CA ASP A 38 15.00 -14.41 6.89
C ASP A 38 14.71 -13.31 5.87
N HIS A 39 14.96 -13.61 4.59
CA HIS A 39 14.77 -12.70 3.48
C HIS A 39 13.27 -12.45 3.26
N ILE A 40 12.69 -11.55 4.04
CA ILE A 40 11.36 -10.99 3.76
C ILE A 40 11.51 -10.07 2.56
N ASP A 41 10.78 -10.38 1.48
CA ASP A 41 10.73 -9.57 0.27
C ASP A 41 9.88 -8.31 0.49
N ILE A 42 10.39 -7.39 1.32
CA ILE A 42 9.74 -6.12 1.65
C ILE A 42 9.53 -5.29 0.37
N ASP A 43 10.46 -5.36 -0.58
CA ASP A 43 10.35 -4.66 -1.86
C ASP A 43 9.20 -5.17 -2.72
N GLY A 44 9.04 -6.49 -2.85
CA GLY A 44 7.90 -7.11 -3.52
C GLY A 44 6.57 -6.78 -2.84
N MET A 45 6.54 -6.74 -1.51
CA MET A 45 5.35 -6.34 -0.76
C MET A 45 4.99 -4.86 -0.99
N ILE A 46 5.97 -3.95 -0.98
CA ILE A 46 5.76 -2.52 -1.29
C ILE A 46 5.23 -2.36 -2.72
N ALA A 47 5.82 -3.06 -3.69
CA ALA A 47 5.38 -3.01 -5.09
C ALA A 47 3.93 -3.51 -5.26
N HIS A 48 3.56 -4.56 -4.55
CA HIS A 48 2.19 -5.08 -4.54
C HIS A 48 1.20 -4.06 -3.97
N GLU A 49 1.50 -3.43 -2.83
CA GLU A 49 0.63 -2.41 -2.23
C GLU A 49 0.52 -1.17 -3.13
N GLN A 50 1.61 -0.75 -3.79
CA GLN A 50 1.57 0.36 -4.75
C GLN A 50 0.66 0.05 -5.95
N LEU A 51 0.74 -1.16 -6.52
CA LEU A 51 -0.14 -1.58 -7.61
C LEU A 51 -1.62 -1.57 -7.18
N ALA A 52 -1.93 -1.99 -5.95
CA ALA A 52 -3.29 -1.94 -5.42
C ALA A 52 -3.79 -0.49 -5.28
N ILE A 53 -2.95 0.43 -4.79
CA ILE A 53 -3.26 1.86 -4.68
C ILE A 53 -3.55 2.49 -6.05
N ASP A 54 -2.75 2.15 -7.06
CA ASP A 54 -2.90 2.67 -8.41
C ASP A 54 -4.22 2.19 -9.03
N ASN A 55 -4.52 0.90 -8.93
CA ASN A 55 -5.78 0.32 -9.40
C ASN A 55 -7.02 0.94 -8.71
N LEU A 56 -6.95 1.18 -7.40
CA LEU A 56 -8.02 1.83 -6.65
C LEU A 56 -8.19 3.30 -7.06
N SER A 57 -7.07 4.01 -7.31
CA SER A 57 -7.10 5.40 -7.76
C SER A 57 -7.73 5.53 -9.14
N ASP A 58 -7.38 4.64 -10.06
CA ASP A 58 -8.00 4.54 -11.39
C ASP A 58 -9.49 4.23 -11.30
N ALA A 59 -9.88 3.27 -10.46
CA ALA A 59 -11.28 2.93 -10.26
C ALA A 59 -12.08 4.12 -9.70
N ILE A 60 -11.54 4.86 -8.72
CA ILE A 60 -12.16 6.07 -8.17
C ILE A 60 -12.29 7.16 -9.24
N ALA A 61 -11.26 7.35 -10.06
CA ALA A 61 -11.25 8.36 -11.12
C ALA A 61 -12.30 8.05 -12.20
N ARG A 62 -12.60 6.78 -12.47
CA ARG A 62 -13.64 6.36 -13.43
C ARG A 62 -15.07 6.51 -12.91
N LEU A 63 -15.25 6.78 -11.61
CA LEU A 63 -16.57 6.98 -10.99
C LEU A 63 -16.99 8.46 -10.93
N THR A 64 -16.19 9.37 -11.47
CA THR A 64 -16.51 10.81 -11.55
C THR A 64 -17.60 11.12 -12.56
#